data_AF-A0A922XCA7-F1
#
_entry.id   AF-A0A922XCA7-F1
#
_cell.length_a   1.000
_cell.length_b   1.000
_cell.length_c   1.000
_cell.angle_alpha   90.00
_cell.angle_beta   90.00
_cell.angle_gamma   90.00
#
_symmetry.space_group_name_H-M   'P 1'
#
loop_
_entity.id
_entity.type
_entity.pdbx_description
1 polymer ?
#
loop_
_entity_poly.entity_id
_entity_poly.type
_entity_poly.pdbx_seq_one_letter_code
_entity_poly.pdbx_strand_id
1 'polypeptide(L)'
;MPAALAPTAPVPAVKSRFLRDESPEQLEHLYQQARNRIDNANAIPYFERLAAGRHRDLIRRPSFDAAKPSIVTSYQPKSGGTFLHNRLLELGYHDFWWCFPHVQCHSYWYTSERTLNLYLRGGVACQTHCRPDAAILETFDRCGIEKIWVHLRNPVESAISAYHHHRGEGHGDGAAGDERRRQARKATQLFRFLRRSDKDQFVREQIGWFIEWAGQWLRFDAEQPGRVVFSYHRELADSQQMLDRVFREFGVESPGRITPQPTANDRFRPNPLRDWRQGVDSATQRFVESRMKKALAQYPAFTRLWS
;
A
#
# COMPACT_ATOMS: atom_id res chain seq x y z
N MET A 1 27.77 -20.46 59.83
CA MET A 1 26.45 -20.53 59.17
C MET A 1 26.13 -19.15 58.63
N PRO A 2 25.96 -18.95 57.31
CA PRO A 2 25.67 -17.64 56.75
C PRO A 2 24.18 -17.31 56.90
N ALA A 3 23.90 -16.04 57.24
CA ALA A 3 22.56 -15.52 57.45
C ALA A 3 21.72 -15.55 56.16
N ALA A 4 20.49 -16.03 56.27
CA ALA A 4 19.53 -16.04 55.18
C ALA A 4 19.10 -14.61 54.82
N LEU A 5 19.30 -14.21 53.56
CA LEU A 5 18.78 -12.96 53.01
C LEU A 5 17.27 -13.08 52.84
N ALA A 6 16.54 -12.13 53.41
CA ALA A 6 15.10 -12.01 53.27
C ALA A 6 14.70 -11.76 51.80
N PRO A 7 13.56 -12.30 51.33
CA PRO A 7 13.11 -12.11 49.95
C PRO A 7 12.73 -10.64 49.73
N THR A 8 13.41 -10.00 48.78
CA THR A 8 13.05 -8.66 48.30
C THR A 8 11.66 -8.71 47.67
N ALA A 9 10.75 -7.88 48.16
CA ALA A 9 9.42 -7.70 47.59
C ALA A 9 9.52 -7.34 46.08
N PRO A 10 8.60 -7.83 45.23
CA PRO A 10 8.63 -7.53 43.81
C PRO A 10 8.49 -6.03 43.59
N VAL A 11 9.46 -5.47 42.85
CA VAL A 11 9.40 -4.07 42.40
C VAL A 11 8.13 -3.91 41.56
N PRO A 12 7.21 -2.98 41.91
CA PRO A 12 6.01 -2.75 41.12
C PRO A 12 6.43 -2.33 39.71
N ALA A 13 5.91 -3.04 38.70
CA ALA A 13 6.17 -2.73 37.30
C ALA A 13 5.83 -1.25 37.05
N VAL A 14 6.86 -0.43 36.83
CA VAL A 14 6.69 0.97 36.46
C VAL A 14 5.90 0.98 35.15
N LYS A 15 4.61 1.33 35.21
CA LYS A 15 3.81 1.60 34.02
C LYS A 15 4.55 2.68 33.24
N SER A 16 5.18 2.29 32.13
CA SER A 16 5.89 3.21 31.24
C SER A 16 4.99 4.42 30.98
N ARG A 17 5.50 5.62 31.25
CA ARG A 17 4.80 6.89 31.02
C ARG A 17 4.38 7.05 29.54
N PHE A 18 4.92 6.21 28.66
CA PHE A 18 4.65 6.12 27.22
C PHE A 18 3.52 5.12 26.84
N LEU A 19 2.81 4.52 27.81
CA LEU A 19 1.74 3.54 27.59
C LEU A 19 0.36 4.01 28.11
N ARG A 20 0.07 5.31 28.07
CA ARG A 20 -1.31 5.77 28.35
C ARG A 20 -2.24 5.28 27.23
N ASP A 21 -3.46 4.86 27.58
CA ASP A 21 -4.53 4.65 26.61
C ASP A 21 -4.81 6.00 25.94
N GLU A 22 -4.51 6.09 24.65
CA GLU A 22 -4.75 7.30 23.86
C GLU A 22 -6.22 7.30 23.41
N SER A 23 -6.92 8.42 23.61
CA SER A 23 -8.30 8.56 23.11
C SER A 23 -8.32 8.65 21.56
N PRO A 24 -9.44 8.37 20.89
CA PRO A 24 -9.57 8.54 19.44
C PRO A 24 -9.16 9.92 18.93
N GLU A 25 -9.46 10.98 19.68
CA GLU A 25 -9.07 12.36 19.37
C GLU A 25 -7.56 12.56 19.48
N GLN A 26 -6.92 11.89 20.45
CA GLN A 26 -5.47 11.90 20.59
C GLN A 26 -4.80 11.13 19.45
N LEU A 27 -5.37 10.01 19.01
CA LEU A 27 -4.87 9.26 17.85
C LEU A 27 -4.99 10.09 16.56
N GLU A 28 -6.10 10.78 16.34
CA GLU A 28 -6.24 11.69 15.19
C GLU A 28 -5.24 12.86 15.28
N HIS A 29 -5.03 13.43 16.47
CA HIS A 29 -4.02 14.47 16.65
C HIS A 29 -2.60 13.97 16.35
N LEU A 30 -2.22 12.78 16.83
CA LEU A 30 -0.94 12.14 16.54
C LEU A 30 -0.79 11.87 15.04
N TYR A 31 -1.86 11.47 14.37
CA TYR A 31 -1.89 11.27 12.92
C TYR A 31 -1.59 12.57 12.16
N GLN A 32 -2.26 13.66 12.51
CA GLN A 32 -2.00 14.98 11.91
C GLN A 32 -0.58 15.47 12.22
N GLN A 33 -0.08 15.24 13.44
CA GLN A 33 1.30 15.56 13.80
C GLN A 33 2.31 14.78 12.95
N ALA A 34 2.17 13.46 12.81
CA ALA A 34 3.06 12.64 11.98
C ALA A 34 3.04 13.10 10.52
N ARG A 35 1.87 13.46 9.99
CA ARG A 35 1.72 13.97 8.62
C ARG A 35 2.31 15.35 8.41
N ASN A 36 2.46 16.19 9.42
CA ASN A 36 2.98 17.54 9.25
C ASN A 36 4.52 17.64 9.39
N ARG A 37 5.21 16.51 9.65
CA ARG A 37 6.67 16.47 9.77
C ARG A 37 7.34 16.09 8.45
N ILE A 38 8.41 16.79 8.12
CA ILE A 38 9.19 16.60 6.88
C ILE A 38 10.24 15.50 7.08
N ASP A 39 10.78 15.32 8.30
CA ASP A 39 11.87 14.40 8.56
C ASP A 39 11.44 13.13 9.32
N ASN A 40 12.08 12.02 8.92
CA ASN A 40 11.84 10.67 9.40
C ASN A 40 11.93 10.54 10.93
N ALA A 41 12.99 11.10 11.52
CA ALA A 41 13.28 10.98 12.95
C ALA A 41 12.15 11.56 13.83
N ASN A 42 11.48 12.60 13.34
CA ASN A 42 10.38 13.22 14.07
C ASN A 42 9.03 12.60 13.74
N ALA A 43 8.85 11.97 12.59
CA ALA A 43 7.55 11.40 12.21
C ALA A 43 7.32 9.99 12.81
N ILE A 44 8.37 9.16 12.86
CA ILE A 44 8.30 7.76 13.30
C ILE A 44 7.75 7.61 14.74
N PRO A 45 8.22 8.34 15.77
CA PRO A 45 7.74 8.15 17.13
C PRO A 45 6.23 8.40 17.31
N TYR A 46 5.65 9.36 16.57
CA TYR A 46 4.21 9.61 16.60
C TYR A 46 3.44 8.51 15.90
N PHE A 47 3.95 8.03 14.76
CA PHE A 47 3.34 6.92 14.05
C PHE A 47 3.36 5.62 14.86
N GLU A 48 4.45 5.34 15.58
CA GLU A 48 4.52 4.16 16.45
C GLU A 48 3.47 4.18 17.55
N ARG A 49 3.22 5.35 18.15
CA ARG A 49 2.17 5.52 19.17
C ARG A 49 0.80 5.30 18.57
N LEU A 50 0.51 5.96 17.44
CA LEU A 50 -0.73 5.79 16.69
C LEU A 50 -0.98 4.31 16.34
N ALA A 51 0.03 3.62 15.82
CA ALA A 51 -0.06 2.21 15.45
C ALA A 51 -0.32 1.32 16.68
N ALA A 52 0.36 1.59 17.81
CA ALA A 52 0.14 0.86 19.05
C ALA A 52 -1.27 1.05 19.62
N GLY A 53 -1.79 2.28 19.62
CA GLY A 53 -3.17 2.58 20.02
C GLY A 53 -4.19 1.89 19.12
N ARG A 54 -4.06 2.05 17.81
CA ARG A 54 -4.93 1.39 16.82
C ARG A 54 -4.92 -0.13 16.96
N HIS A 55 -3.74 -0.74 17.13
CA HIS A 55 -3.63 -2.18 17.31
C HIS A 55 -4.37 -2.62 18.58
N ARG A 56 -4.22 -1.90 19.70
CA ARG A 56 -4.90 -2.20 20.97
C ARG A 56 -6.42 -2.17 20.84
N ASP A 57 -6.95 -1.19 20.12
CA ASP A 57 -8.40 -1.10 19.88
C ASP A 57 -8.90 -2.20 18.94
N LEU A 58 -8.09 -2.54 17.94
CA LEU A 58 -8.40 -3.53 16.93
C LEU A 58 -8.49 -4.94 17.54
N ILE A 59 -7.53 -5.33 18.41
CA ILE A 59 -7.56 -6.67 19.05
C ILE A 59 -8.71 -6.88 20.04
N ARG A 60 -9.40 -5.81 20.46
CA ARG A 60 -10.58 -5.89 21.33
C ARG A 60 -11.88 -6.12 20.55
N ARG A 61 -11.85 -6.02 19.21
CA ARG A 61 -13.04 -6.20 18.38
C ARG A 61 -13.43 -7.67 18.33
N PRO A 62 -14.72 -8.01 18.48
CA PRO A 62 -15.17 -9.41 18.38
C PRO A 62 -14.85 -10.08 17.04
N SER A 63 -14.74 -9.29 15.96
CA SER A 63 -14.42 -9.77 14.62
C SER A 63 -12.92 -9.83 14.31
N PHE A 64 -12.05 -9.54 15.29
CA PHE A 64 -10.61 -9.67 15.09
C PHE A 64 -10.18 -11.13 15.18
N ASP A 65 -9.40 -11.56 14.20
CA ASP A 65 -8.88 -12.93 14.12
C ASP A 65 -7.37 -12.91 13.90
N ALA A 66 -6.61 -13.13 14.99
CA ALA A 66 -5.16 -13.17 14.96
C ALA A 66 -4.59 -14.38 14.21
N ALA A 67 -5.39 -15.43 13.97
CA ALA A 67 -4.93 -16.62 13.25
C ALA A 67 -4.74 -16.34 11.75
N LYS A 68 -5.38 -15.30 11.21
CA LYS A 68 -5.16 -14.86 9.82
C LYS A 68 -3.79 -14.19 9.70
N PRO A 69 -2.88 -14.68 8.87
CA PRO A 69 -1.58 -14.04 8.69
C PRO A 69 -1.73 -12.72 7.91
N SER A 70 -1.01 -11.70 8.37
CA SER A 70 -0.94 -10.39 7.70
C SER A 70 0.11 -10.44 6.59
N ILE A 71 -0.32 -10.28 5.34
CA ILE A 71 0.56 -10.30 4.17
C ILE A 71 1.02 -8.89 3.83
N VAL A 72 2.32 -8.63 3.86
CA VAL A 72 2.85 -7.34 3.40
C VAL A 72 2.57 -7.17 1.91
N THR A 73 1.85 -6.10 1.59
CA THR A 73 1.43 -5.81 0.21
C THR A 73 1.97 -4.46 -0.24
N SER A 74 2.28 -4.37 -1.54
CA SER A 74 2.54 -3.12 -2.24
C SER A 74 1.81 -3.11 -3.58
N TYR A 75 0.92 -2.14 -3.76
CA TYR A 75 0.14 -1.99 -4.98
C TYR A 75 0.76 -0.89 -5.82
N GLN A 76 1.00 -1.13 -7.10
CA GLN A 76 1.31 -0.03 -8.01
C GLN A 76 0.17 1.01 -7.96
N PRO A 77 0.48 2.30 -7.85
CA PRO A 77 -0.56 3.33 -7.87
C PRO A 77 -1.46 3.15 -9.10
N LYS A 78 -2.78 3.15 -8.87
CA LYS A 78 -3.82 2.93 -9.90
C LYS A 78 -3.87 1.51 -10.52
N SER A 79 -3.29 0.50 -9.87
CA SER A 79 -3.42 -0.91 -10.29
C SER A 79 -4.66 -1.64 -9.77
N GLY A 80 -5.49 -1.02 -8.93
CA GLY A 80 -6.64 -1.69 -8.31
C GLY A 80 -6.46 -2.03 -6.83
N GLY A 81 -5.40 -1.51 -6.18
CA GLY A 81 -5.13 -1.78 -4.77
C GLY A 81 -6.28 -1.47 -3.80
N THR A 82 -7.11 -0.46 -4.07
CA THR A 82 -8.30 -0.18 -3.23
C THR A 82 -9.33 -1.31 -3.33
N PHE A 83 -9.57 -1.81 -4.53
CA PHE A 83 -10.49 -2.93 -4.73
C PHE A 83 -9.98 -4.18 -4.01
N LEU A 84 -8.70 -4.53 -4.20
CA LEU A 84 -8.09 -5.69 -3.54
C LEU A 84 -8.06 -5.57 -2.02
N HIS A 85 -7.74 -4.38 -1.49
CA HIS A 85 -7.82 -4.14 -0.06
C HIS A 85 -9.24 -4.34 0.47
N ASN A 86 -10.26 -3.82 -0.20
CA ASN A 86 -11.66 -4.04 0.20
C ASN A 86 -12.05 -5.53 0.16
N ARG A 87 -11.52 -6.30 -0.80
CA ARG A 87 -11.68 -7.77 -0.80
C ARG A 87 -11.02 -8.45 0.39
N LEU A 88 -9.84 -8.00 0.83
CA LEU A 88 -9.24 -8.49 2.08
C LEU A 88 -10.13 -8.16 3.29
N LEU A 89 -10.73 -6.97 3.33
CA LEU A 89 -11.66 -6.61 4.41
C LEU A 89 -12.93 -7.48 4.40
N GLU A 90 -13.46 -7.81 3.23
CA GLU A 90 -14.59 -8.78 3.11
C GLU A 90 -14.23 -10.17 3.63
N LEU A 91 -12.98 -10.58 3.44
CA LEU A 91 -12.42 -11.82 3.99
C LEU A 91 -12.17 -11.73 5.51
N GLY A 92 -12.58 -10.64 6.16
CA GLY A 92 -12.50 -10.45 7.61
C GLY A 92 -11.13 -10.02 8.12
N TYR A 93 -10.28 -9.43 7.27
CA TYR A 93 -9.13 -8.65 7.73
C TYR A 93 -9.58 -7.27 8.22
N HIS A 94 -8.80 -6.65 9.09
CA HIS A 94 -9.00 -5.26 9.52
C HIS A 94 -7.94 -4.32 8.91
N ASP A 95 -8.32 -3.08 8.59
CA ASP A 95 -7.34 -2.09 8.11
C ASP A 95 -6.34 -1.73 9.22
N PHE A 96 -5.06 -1.80 8.90
CA PHE A 96 -3.97 -1.38 9.78
C PHE A 96 -2.80 -0.84 8.96
N TRP A 97 -2.23 0.28 9.38
CA TRP A 97 -1.12 0.90 8.66
C TRP A 97 0.20 0.58 9.35
N TRP A 98 1.08 -0.16 8.68
CA TRP A 98 2.43 -0.46 9.15
C TRP A 98 3.49 0.48 8.55
N CYS A 99 3.10 1.30 7.58
CA CYS A 99 3.90 2.37 7.02
C CYS A 99 3.00 3.54 6.58
N PHE A 100 3.59 4.72 6.36
CA PHE A 100 2.88 5.90 5.87
C PHE A 100 3.73 6.71 4.89
N PRO A 101 3.13 7.37 3.90
CA PRO A 101 3.88 8.16 2.93
C PRO A 101 4.34 9.50 3.53
N HIS A 102 5.50 9.97 3.09
CA HIS A 102 5.98 11.31 3.38
C HIS A 102 5.04 12.38 2.80
N VAL A 103 4.78 13.45 3.56
CA VAL A 103 3.76 14.44 3.24
C VAL A 103 4.04 15.28 2.00
N GLN A 104 5.31 15.50 1.67
CA GLN A 104 5.71 16.28 0.49
C GLN A 104 6.18 15.40 -0.67
N CYS A 105 6.45 14.11 -0.43
CA CYS A 105 6.95 13.20 -1.44
C CYS A 105 6.36 11.80 -1.24
N HIS A 106 5.30 11.50 -1.98
CA HIS A 106 4.60 10.22 -1.90
C HIS A 106 5.43 9.01 -2.37
N SER A 107 6.62 9.25 -2.93
CA SER A 107 7.59 8.19 -3.24
C SER A 107 8.33 7.70 -2.00
N TYR A 108 8.48 8.53 -0.96
CA TYR A 108 9.13 8.12 0.30
C TYR A 108 8.09 7.62 1.28
N TRP A 109 8.39 6.48 1.91
CA TRP A 109 7.53 5.84 2.89
C TRP A 109 8.30 5.63 4.19
N TYR A 110 7.60 5.86 5.29
CA TYR A 110 8.14 5.81 6.63
C TYR A 110 7.58 4.55 7.31
N THR A 111 8.47 3.78 7.92
CA THR A 111 8.13 2.55 8.65
C THR A 111 9.04 2.41 9.87
N SER A 112 8.69 1.52 10.78
CA SER A 112 9.56 1.09 11.86
C SER A 112 9.33 -0.38 12.17
N GLU A 113 10.37 -1.04 12.68
CA GLU A 113 10.33 -2.43 13.13
C GLU A 113 9.17 -2.67 14.10
N ARG A 114 8.91 -1.72 15.01
CA ARG A 114 7.80 -1.83 15.97
C ARG A 114 6.44 -1.86 15.28
N THR A 115 6.18 -0.94 14.35
CA THR A 115 4.88 -0.89 13.66
C THR A 115 4.65 -2.10 12.76
N LEU A 116 5.71 -2.57 12.10
CA LEU A 116 5.66 -3.75 11.28
C LEU A 116 5.46 -5.02 12.11
N ASN A 117 6.14 -5.15 13.25
CA ASN A 117 5.91 -6.26 14.19
C ASN A 117 4.49 -6.28 14.77
N LEU A 118 3.83 -5.14 14.94
CA LEU A 118 2.41 -5.12 15.30
C LEU A 118 1.53 -5.65 14.16
N TYR A 119 1.83 -5.25 12.92
CA TYR A 119 1.11 -5.73 11.74
C TYR A 119 1.24 -7.24 11.54
N LEU A 120 2.44 -7.79 11.74
CA LEU A 120 2.75 -9.21 11.58
C LEU A 120 2.10 -10.12 12.64
N ARG A 121 1.41 -9.56 13.66
CA ARG A 121 0.64 -10.36 14.64
C ARG A 121 -0.65 -10.96 14.06
N GLY A 122 -1.00 -10.66 12.83
CA GLY A 122 -2.14 -11.24 12.14
C GLY A 122 -3.42 -10.39 12.23
N GLY A 123 -4.43 -10.84 11.49
CA GLY A 123 -5.79 -10.28 11.44
C GLY A 123 -5.92 -8.96 10.71
N VAL A 124 -4.86 -8.46 10.06
CA VAL A 124 -4.84 -7.13 9.46
C VAL A 124 -4.30 -7.06 8.04
N ALA A 125 -4.83 -6.11 7.27
CA ALA A 125 -4.42 -5.81 5.91
C ALA A 125 -4.05 -4.32 5.80
N CYS A 126 -3.12 -4.02 4.90
CA CYS A 126 -2.70 -2.64 4.66
C CYS A 126 -2.64 -2.39 3.16
N GLN A 127 -3.23 -1.29 2.68
CA GLN A 127 -3.02 -0.83 1.31
C GLN A 127 -1.82 0.12 1.26
N THR A 128 -0.71 -0.29 0.62
CA THR A 128 0.47 0.57 0.46
C THR A 128 0.87 0.76 -1.00
N HIS A 129 1.69 1.78 -1.26
CA HIS A 129 2.37 1.98 -2.53
C HIS A 129 3.90 2.02 -2.35
N CYS A 130 4.40 1.37 -1.30
CA CYS A 130 5.82 1.44 -0.95
C CYS A 130 6.69 0.91 -2.10
N ARG A 131 7.85 1.52 -2.27
CA ARG A 131 8.91 1.04 -3.16
C ARG A 131 9.84 0.13 -2.36
N PRO A 132 10.63 -0.74 -2.99
CA PRO A 132 11.64 -1.54 -2.30
C PRO A 132 12.86 -0.66 -1.94
N ASP A 133 12.63 0.39 -1.15
CA ASP A 133 13.67 1.31 -0.69
C ASP A 133 14.52 0.64 0.40
N ALA A 134 15.81 0.96 0.47
CA ALA A 134 16.76 0.29 1.37
C ALA A 134 16.30 0.24 2.84
N ALA A 135 15.75 1.34 3.38
CA ALA A 135 15.26 1.37 4.75
C ALA A 135 14.04 0.46 4.99
N ILE A 136 13.18 0.30 3.99
CA ILE A 136 12.02 -0.59 4.06
C ILE A 136 12.48 -2.04 3.99
N LEU A 137 13.38 -2.35 3.06
CA LEU A 137 13.94 -3.69 2.92
C LEU A 137 14.72 -4.11 4.16
N GLU A 138 15.52 -3.22 4.75
CA GLU A 138 16.21 -3.48 6.01
C GLU A 138 15.22 -3.79 7.16
N THR A 139 14.10 -3.05 7.21
CA THR A 139 13.04 -3.31 8.21
C THR A 139 12.37 -4.66 7.94
N PHE A 140 12.15 -5.02 6.67
CA PHE A 140 11.60 -6.33 6.29
C PHE A 140 12.51 -7.46 6.75
N ASP A 141 13.83 -7.32 6.55
CA ASP A 141 14.80 -8.33 6.94
C ASP A 141 14.88 -8.49 8.46
N ARG A 142 14.86 -7.38 9.22
CA ARG A 142 14.81 -7.43 10.70
C ARG A 142 13.53 -8.09 11.24
N CYS A 143 12.42 -7.90 10.55
CA CYS A 143 11.13 -8.51 10.92
C CYS A 143 10.94 -9.93 10.35
N GLY A 144 11.92 -10.49 9.64
CA GLY A 144 11.85 -11.84 9.08
C GLY A 144 10.81 -11.99 7.96
N ILE A 145 10.56 -10.94 7.17
CA ILE A 145 9.63 -11.03 6.03
C ILE A 145 10.31 -11.73 4.87
N GLU A 146 9.81 -12.91 4.53
CA GLU A 146 10.33 -13.71 3.43
C GLU A 146 9.70 -13.37 2.08
N LYS A 147 8.43 -12.93 2.06
CA LYS A 147 7.70 -12.65 0.82
C LYS A 147 6.90 -11.35 0.91
N ILE A 148 6.83 -10.64 -0.22
CA ILE A 148 6.01 -9.44 -0.39
C ILE A 148 5.05 -9.65 -1.56
N TRP A 149 3.78 -9.32 -1.37
CA TRP A 149 2.81 -9.33 -2.46
C TRP A 149 2.87 -8.00 -3.21
N VAL A 150 3.27 -8.03 -4.48
CA VAL A 150 3.31 -6.84 -5.34
C VAL A 150 2.27 -6.94 -6.45
N HIS A 151 1.35 -5.98 -6.50
CA HIS A 151 0.29 -5.95 -7.52
C HIS A 151 0.56 -4.89 -8.59
N LEU A 152 0.77 -5.36 -9.82
CA LEU A 152 1.19 -4.55 -10.96
C LEU A 152 0.06 -4.28 -11.94
N ARG A 153 0.19 -3.19 -12.67
CA ARG A 153 -0.63 -2.84 -13.83
C ARG A 153 0.28 -2.29 -14.91
N ASN A 154 -0.05 -2.50 -16.19
CA ASN A 154 0.66 -1.85 -17.27
C ASN A 154 0.87 -0.35 -16.95
N PRO A 155 2.13 0.14 -16.83
CA PRO A 155 2.45 1.52 -16.47
C PRO A 155 1.68 2.59 -17.26
N VAL A 156 1.36 2.34 -18.54
CA VAL A 156 0.60 3.28 -19.36
C VAL A 156 -0.84 3.38 -18.90
N GLU A 157 -1.48 2.25 -18.62
CA GLU A 157 -2.84 2.25 -18.09
C GLU A 157 -2.93 2.90 -16.71
N SER A 158 -1.92 2.71 -15.86
CA SER A 158 -1.81 3.38 -14.57
C SER A 158 -1.70 4.90 -14.76
N ALA A 159 -0.88 5.37 -15.71
CA ALA A 159 -0.76 6.79 -16.05
C ALA A 159 -2.09 7.38 -16.55
N ILE A 160 -2.78 6.69 -17.46
CA ILE A 160 -4.10 7.12 -17.93
C ILE A 160 -5.10 7.13 -16.77
N SER A 161 -5.10 6.10 -15.91
CA SER A 161 -5.98 6.08 -14.74
C SER A 161 -5.67 7.22 -13.76
N ALA A 162 -4.40 7.62 -13.63
CA ALA A 162 -4.00 8.78 -12.84
C ALA A 162 -4.54 10.09 -13.43
N TYR A 163 -4.46 10.27 -14.77
CA TYR A 163 -5.02 11.43 -15.46
C TYR A 163 -6.48 11.66 -15.08
N HIS A 164 -7.32 10.63 -15.21
CA HIS A 164 -8.74 10.70 -14.85
C HIS A 164 -8.95 10.93 -13.35
N HIS A 165 -8.13 10.31 -12.50
CA HIS A 165 -8.21 10.47 -11.05
C HIS A 165 -7.97 11.92 -10.61
N HIS A 166 -6.99 12.61 -11.18
CA HIS A 166 -6.70 14.01 -10.82
C HIS A 166 -7.76 14.99 -11.33
N ARG A 167 -8.61 14.55 -12.26
CA ARG A 167 -9.79 15.30 -12.72
C ARG A 167 -11.06 15.02 -11.92
N GLY A 168 -10.99 14.15 -10.90
CA GLY A 168 -12.13 13.81 -10.05
C GLY A 168 -12.97 12.64 -10.56
N GLU A 169 -12.58 12.00 -11.66
CA GLU A 169 -13.34 10.89 -12.22
C GLU A 169 -13.10 9.60 -11.41
N GLY A 170 -14.18 8.89 -11.07
CA GLY A 170 -14.13 7.68 -10.25
C GLY A 170 -13.85 7.93 -8.77
N HIS A 171 -14.16 9.13 -8.26
CA HIS A 171 -14.11 9.45 -6.82
C HIS A 171 -15.37 9.02 -6.07
N GLY A 172 -16.41 8.56 -6.77
CA GLY A 172 -17.70 8.24 -6.17
C GLY A 172 -18.41 9.45 -5.55
N ASP A 173 -19.49 9.16 -4.82
CA ASP A 173 -20.40 10.14 -4.27
C ASP A 173 -20.29 10.24 -2.73
N GLY A 174 -20.96 11.25 -2.16
CA GLY A 174 -21.01 11.49 -0.71
C GLY A 174 -19.70 12.00 -0.08
N ALA A 175 -19.65 11.98 1.25
CA ALA A 175 -18.56 12.56 2.04
C ALA A 175 -17.17 11.98 1.70
N ALA A 176 -17.10 10.67 1.44
CA ALA A 176 -15.87 10.02 1.00
C ALA A 176 -15.43 10.48 -0.40
N GLY A 177 -16.38 10.73 -1.31
CA GLY A 177 -16.10 11.33 -2.62
C GLY A 177 -15.59 12.77 -2.50
N ASP A 178 -16.18 13.57 -1.62
CA ASP A 178 -15.76 14.95 -1.39
C ASP A 178 -14.37 15.08 -0.78
N GLU A 179 -14.02 14.21 0.18
CA GLU A 179 -12.66 14.13 0.72
C GLU A 179 -11.66 13.78 -0.37
N ARG A 180 -11.98 12.80 -1.23
CA ARG A 180 -11.11 12.40 -2.36
C ARG A 180 -10.92 13.54 -3.36
N ARG A 181 -11.99 14.29 -3.67
CA ARG A 181 -11.90 15.50 -4.52
C ARG A 181 -11.02 16.55 -3.88
N ARG A 182 -11.13 16.78 -2.57
CA ARG A 182 -10.29 17.72 -1.81
C ARG A 182 -8.82 17.32 -1.86
N GLN A 183 -8.50 16.04 -1.65
CA GLN A 183 -7.13 15.52 -1.73
C GLN A 183 -6.54 15.67 -3.14
N ALA A 184 -7.30 15.35 -4.18
CA ALA A 184 -6.85 15.55 -5.57
C ALA A 184 -6.60 17.03 -5.87
N ARG A 185 -7.47 17.93 -5.42
CA ARG A 185 -7.26 19.39 -5.55
C ARG A 185 -5.97 19.82 -4.86
N LYS A 186 -5.73 19.38 -3.62
CA LYS A 186 -4.49 19.67 -2.88
C LYS A 186 -3.25 19.15 -3.62
N ALA A 187 -3.31 17.93 -4.16
CA ALA A 187 -2.22 17.38 -4.96
C ALA A 187 -1.94 18.23 -6.22
N THR A 188 -2.98 18.65 -6.95
CA THR A 188 -2.82 19.52 -8.13
C THR A 188 -2.35 20.94 -7.77
N GLN A 189 -2.52 21.40 -6.53
CA GLN A 189 -1.92 22.65 -6.04
C GLN A 189 -0.41 22.52 -5.82
N LEU A 190 0.03 21.38 -5.30
CA LEU A 190 1.44 21.10 -5.06
C LEU A 190 2.19 20.74 -6.36
N PHE A 191 1.54 20.01 -7.27
CA PHE A 191 2.17 19.48 -8.47
C PHE A 191 1.46 19.99 -9.74
N ARG A 192 1.97 21.07 -10.34
CA ARG A 192 1.33 21.74 -11.48
C ARG A 192 1.14 20.85 -12.71
N PHE A 193 2.04 19.90 -12.96
CA PHE A 193 1.90 18.94 -14.07
C PHE A 193 0.65 18.06 -13.94
N LEU A 194 0.07 17.91 -12.73
CA LEU A 194 -1.18 17.17 -12.56
C LEU A 194 -2.41 17.91 -13.10
N ARG A 195 -2.26 19.18 -13.51
CA ARG A 195 -3.34 20.02 -14.08
C ARG A 195 -3.44 19.96 -15.60
N ARG A 196 -2.57 19.20 -16.28
CA ARG A 196 -2.57 19.12 -17.75
C ARG A 196 -3.96 18.69 -18.24
N SER A 197 -4.51 19.46 -19.18
CA SER A 197 -5.77 19.13 -19.87
C SER A 197 -5.55 18.13 -21.01
N ASP A 198 -4.36 18.11 -21.58
CA ASP A 198 -3.96 17.16 -22.61
C ASP A 198 -3.52 15.84 -21.95
N LYS A 199 -4.26 14.76 -22.25
CA LYS A 199 -4.02 13.40 -21.74
C LYS A 199 -2.72 12.81 -22.27
N ASP A 200 -2.38 13.02 -23.53
CA ASP A 200 -1.18 12.50 -24.17
C ASP A 200 0.07 13.15 -23.57
N GLN A 201 0.05 14.47 -23.40
CA GLN A 201 1.09 15.19 -22.68
C GLN A 201 1.22 14.70 -21.24
N PHE A 202 0.11 14.56 -20.51
CA PHE A 202 0.12 14.04 -19.14
C PHE A 202 0.76 12.64 -19.08
N VAL A 203 0.38 11.72 -19.96
CA VAL A 203 0.93 10.36 -20.01
C VAL A 203 2.43 10.41 -20.28
N ARG A 204 2.89 11.21 -21.26
CA ARG A 204 4.32 11.35 -21.58
C ARG A 204 5.13 11.90 -20.40
N GLU A 205 4.57 12.82 -19.63
CA GLU A 205 5.19 13.39 -18.42
C GLU A 205 5.18 12.41 -17.23
N GLN A 206 4.17 11.55 -17.10
CA GLN A 206 4.01 10.64 -15.95
C GLN A 206 4.58 9.24 -16.13
N ILE A 207 4.70 8.76 -17.37
CA ILE A 207 5.04 7.36 -17.63
C ILE A 207 6.37 6.93 -16.99
N GLY A 208 7.34 7.85 -16.92
CA GLY A 208 8.64 7.58 -16.31
C GLY A 208 8.54 7.13 -14.86
N TRP A 209 7.65 7.76 -14.07
CA TRP A 209 7.46 7.42 -12.67
C TRP A 209 6.80 6.05 -12.47
N PHE A 210 5.82 5.69 -13.30
CA PHE A 210 5.19 4.36 -13.25
C PHE A 210 6.12 3.25 -13.73
N ILE A 211 6.93 3.52 -14.76
CA ILE A 211 7.98 2.61 -15.23
C ILE A 211 9.00 2.39 -14.12
N GLU A 212 9.48 3.47 -13.49
CA GLU A 212 10.45 3.39 -12.39
C GLU A 212 9.89 2.58 -11.23
N TRP A 213 8.67 2.88 -10.77
CA TRP A 213 8.04 2.17 -9.67
C TRP A 213 7.95 0.66 -9.93
N ALA A 214 7.47 0.26 -11.12
CA ALA A 214 7.40 -1.15 -11.49
C ALA A 214 8.81 -1.76 -11.64
N GLY A 215 9.73 -1.03 -12.27
CA GLY A 215 11.09 -1.47 -12.50
C GLY A 215 11.89 -1.70 -11.22
N GLN A 216 11.64 -0.94 -10.15
CA GLN A 216 12.26 -1.17 -8.84
C GLN A 216 11.85 -2.53 -8.25
N TRP A 217 10.56 -2.87 -8.28
CA TRP A 217 10.09 -4.17 -7.80
C TRP A 217 10.53 -5.34 -8.69
N LEU A 218 10.50 -5.16 -10.02
CA LEU A 218 10.98 -6.18 -10.96
C LEU A 218 12.49 -6.43 -10.81
N ARG A 219 13.27 -5.37 -10.57
CA ARG A 219 14.70 -5.49 -10.28
C ARG A 219 14.92 -6.20 -8.95
N PHE A 220 14.21 -5.81 -7.90
CA PHE A 220 14.33 -6.45 -6.59
C PHE A 220 14.01 -7.95 -6.67
N ASP A 221 12.98 -8.35 -7.40
CA ASP A 221 12.67 -9.77 -7.66
C ASP A 221 13.79 -10.48 -8.44
N ALA A 222 14.40 -9.83 -9.43
CA ALA A 222 15.51 -10.41 -10.18
C ALA A 222 16.79 -10.56 -9.32
N GLU A 223 17.03 -9.62 -8.41
CA GLU A 223 18.17 -9.63 -7.47
C GLU A 223 17.95 -10.59 -6.30
N GLN A 224 16.69 -10.78 -5.88
CA GLN A 224 16.28 -11.64 -4.77
C GLN A 224 15.11 -12.55 -5.15
N PRO A 225 15.32 -13.54 -6.02
CA PRO A 225 14.24 -14.40 -6.52
C PRO A 225 13.47 -15.08 -5.39
N GLY A 226 12.14 -15.05 -5.50
CA GLY A 226 11.24 -15.69 -4.52
C GLY A 226 10.83 -14.78 -3.36
N ARG A 227 11.43 -13.60 -3.19
CA ARG A 227 10.99 -12.58 -2.22
C ARG A 227 9.71 -11.86 -2.66
N VAL A 228 9.32 -11.93 -3.93
CA VAL A 228 8.16 -11.21 -4.47
C VAL A 228 7.15 -12.16 -5.07
N VAL A 229 5.89 -12.00 -4.66
CA VAL A 229 4.73 -12.66 -5.28
C VAL A 229 4.02 -11.62 -6.13
N PHE A 230 4.16 -11.71 -7.46
CA PHE A 230 3.46 -10.81 -8.36
C PHE A 230 2.00 -11.23 -8.60
N SER A 231 1.13 -10.23 -8.66
CA SER A 231 -0.14 -10.32 -9.37
C SER A 231 -0.35 -9.12 -10.29
N TYR A 232 -1.28 -9.24 -11.23
CA TYR A 232 -1.46 -8.30 -12.33
C TYR A 232 -2.91 -7.83 -12.44
N HIS A 233 -3.11 -6.59 -12.88
CA HIS A 233 -4.43 -5.95 -12.99
C HIS A 233 -5.44 -6.77 -13.81
N ARG A 234 -4.99 -7.46 -14.86
CA ARG A 234 -5.86 -8.32 -15.68
C ARG A 234 -6.42 -9.52 -14.92
N GLU A 235 -5.74 -9.99 -13.87
CA GLU A 235 -6.22 -11.08 -13.01
C GLU A 235 -7.43 -10.63 -12.18
N LEU A 236 -7.73 -9.33 -12.11
CA LEU A 236 -8.95 -8.85 -11.44
C LEU A 236 -10.24 -9.33 -12.14
N ALA A 237 -10.17 -9.78 -13.39
CA ALA A 237 -11.28 -10.44 -14.08
C ALA A 237 -11.75 -11.71 -13.35
N ASP A 238 -10.85 -12.41 -12.66
CA ASP A 238 -11.15 -13.49 -11.72
C ASP A 238 -10.36 -13.28 -10.42
N SER A 239 -10.84 -12.29 -9.65
CA SER A 239 -10.17 -11.86 -8.42
C SER A 239 -10.11 -12.96 -7.36
N GLN A 240 -11.06 -13.91 -7.35
CA GLN A 240 -11.04 -15.03 -6.42
C GLN A 240 -9.87 -15.96 -6.75
N GLN A 241 -9.75 -16.38 -8.01
CA GLN A 241 -8.64 -17.23 -8.45
C GLN A 241 -7.29 -16.57 -8.19
N MET A 242 -7.19 -15.25 -8.43
CA MET A 242 -5.97 -14.49 -8.14
C MET A 242 -5.62 -14.52 -6.65
N LEU A 243 -6.58 -14.26 -5.76
CA LEU A 243 -6.36 -14.26 -4.31
C LEU A 243 -6.00 -15.66 -3.79
N ASP A 244 -6.68 -16.71 -4.26
CA ASP A 244 -6.38 -18.09 -3.87
C ASP A 244 -4.95 -18.49 -4.25
N ARG A 245 -4.49 -18.07 -5.43
CA ARG A 245 -3.09 -18.24 -5.86
C ARG A 245 -2.14 -17.47 -4.95
N VAL A 246 -2.43 -16.20 -4.68
CA VAL A 246 -1.58 -15.37 -3.81
C VAL A 246 -1.49 -16.00 -2.41
N PHE A 247 -2.59 -16.33 -1.76
CA PHE A 247 -2.56 -16.95 -0.43
C PHE A 247 -1.76 -18.25 -0.40
N ARG A 248 -1.89 -19.09 -1.44
CA ARG A 248 -1.08 -20.31 -1.57
C ARG A 248 0.42 -20.03 -1.63
N GLU A 249 0.86 -18.98 -2.33
CA GLU A 249 2.27 -18.57 -2.38
C GLU A 249 2.81 -18.16 -1.00
N PHE A 250 1.94 -17.72 -0.10
CA PHE A 250 2.26 -17.41 1.29
C PHE A 250 2.03 -18.59 2.25
N GLY A 251 1.66 -19.77 1.73
CA GLY A 251 1.39 -20.96 2.56
C GLY A 251 0.11 -20.82 3.41
N VAL A 252 -0.82 -19.98 2.99
CA VAL A 252 -2.06 -19.67 3.72
C VAL A 252 -3.25 -20.24 2.99
N GLU A 253 -4.20 -20.81 3.74
CA GLU A 253 -5.50 -21.18 3.18
C GLU A 253 -6.32 -19.92 2.89
N SER A 254 -7.03 -19.92 1.74
CA SER A 254 -7.90 -18.79 1.41
C SER A 254 -9.03 -18.69 2.45
N PRO A 255 -9.19 -17.54 3.13
CA PRO A 255 -10.10 -17.39 4.27
C PRO A 255 -11.59 -17.39 3.87
N GLY A 256 -11.91 -17.55 2.58
CA GLY A 256 -13.28 -17.68 2.09
C GLY A 256 -13.47 -17.17 0.67
N ARG A 257 -14.74 -16.91 0.34
CA ARG A 257 -15.13 -16.36 -0.96
C ARG A 257 -15.35 -14.85 -0.87
N ILE A 258 -14.87 -14.13 -1.88
CA ILE A 258 -15.12 -12.70 -2.04
C ILE A 258 -16.35 -12.44 -2.91
N THR A 259 -16.94 -11.26 -2.76
CA THR A 259 -17.95 -10.81 -3.72
C THR A 259 -17.24 -10.32 -4.98
N PRO A 260 -17.58 -10.82 -6.18
CA PRO A 260 -16.93 -10.35 -7.41
C PRO A 260 -17.40 -8.94 -7.81
N GLN A 261 -18.56 -8.51 -7.31
CA GLN A 261 -19.14 -7.21 -7.65
C GLN A 261 -18.47 -6.05 -6.90
N PRO A 262 -18.30 -4.89 -7.56
CA PRO A 262 -17.95 -3.64 -6.91
C PRO A 262 -18.85 -3.30 -5.71
N THR A 263 -18.23 -2.85 -4.62
CA THR A 263 -18.89 -2.20 -3.48
C THR A 263 -18.85 -0.68 -3.65
N ALA A 264 -19.65 0.05 -2.86
CA ALA A 264 -19.67 1.51 -2.87
C ALA A 264 -18.30 2.17 -2.56
N ASN A 265 -17.41 1.44 -1.88
CA ASN A 265 -16.06 1.90 -1.57
C ASN A 265 -15.06 1.65 -2.72
N ASP A 266 -15.43 0.83 -3.69
CA ASP A 266 -14.58 0.53 -4.83
C ASP A 266 -14.58 1.68 -5.84
N ARG A 267 -13.37 2.12 -6.20
CA ARG A 267 -13.13 3.32 -7.01
C ARG A 267 -13.15 2.98 -8.49
N PHE A 268 -14.33 2.74 -9.05
CA PHE A 268 -14.48 2.43 -10.47
C PHE A 268 -14.72 3.66 -11.33
N ARG A 269 -14.14 3.63 -12.53
CA ARG A 269 -14.50 4.58 -13.60
C ARG A 269 -15.65 3.97 -14.40
N PRO A 270 -16.65 4.76 -14.85
CA PRO A 270 -17.78 4.26 -15.63
C PRO A 270 -17.36 3.55 -16.92
N ASN A 271 -16.29 4.03 -17.56
CA ASN A 271 -15.77 3.49 -18.83
C ASN A 271 -14.33 3.00 -18.65
N PRO A 272 -14.11 1.77 -18.15
CA PRO A 272 -12.77 1.21 -18.04
C PRO A 272 -12.17 0.96 -19.43
N LEU A 273 -10.98 1.50 -19.67
CA LEU A 273 -10.21 1.18 -20.87
C LEU A 273 -9.84 -0.31 -20.85
N ARG A 274 -10.21 -1.03 -21.91
CA ARG A 274 -9.79 -2.43 -22.14
C ARG A 274 -8.43 -2.50 -22.84
N ASP A 275 -8.11 -1.50 -23.65
CA ASP A 275 -6.83 -1.34 -24.32
C ASP A 275 -6.38 0.12 -24.20
N TRP A 276 -5.19 0.33 -23.63
CA TRP A 276 -4.63 1.67 -23.45
C TRP A 276 -4.31 2.36 -24.77
N ARG A 277 -4.12 1.62 -25.87
CA ARG A 277 -3.84 2.21 -27.20
C ARG A 277 -5.02 3.01 -27.73
N GLN A 278 -6.24 2.68 -27.33
CA GLN A 278 -7.44 3.49 -27.63
C GLN A 278 -7.46 4.79 -26.82
N GLY A 279 -6.63 4.87 -25.78
CA GLY A 279 -6.58 5.98 -24.85
C GLY A 279 -5.54 7.06 -25.18
N VAL A 280 -4.69 6.90 -26.18
CA VAL A 280 -3.60 7.85 -26.51
C VAL A 280 -3.26 7.83 -28.01
N ASP A 281 -2.68 8.91 -28.52
CA ASP A 281 -2.27 9.05 -29.92
C ASP A 281 -1.10 8.09 -30.29
N SER A 282 -0.90 7.85 -31.60
CA SER A 282 0.15 6.93 -32.06
C SER A 282 1.58 7.41 -31.72
N ALA A 283 1.82 8.71 -31.56
CA ALA A 283 3.13 9.23 -31.17
C ALA A 283 3.42 8.91 -29.70
N THR A 284 2.44 9.04 -28.82
CA THR A 284 2.48 8.62 -27.41
C THR A 284 2.66 7.13 -27.31
N GLN A 285 1.92 6.33 -28.10
CA GLN A 285 2.07 4.88 -28.14
C GLN A 285 3.53 4.48 -28.41
N ARG A 286 4.14 4.99 -29.49
CA ARG A 286 5.56 4.72 -29.80
C ARG A 286 6.51 5.20 -28.70
N PHE A 287 6.24 6.39 -28.14
CA PHE A 287 7.05 6.98 -27.07
C PHE A 287 7.07 6.13 -25.80
N VAL A 288 5.90 5.61 -25.37
CA VAL A 288 5.79 4.80 -24.15
C VAL A 288 6.29 3.38 -24.37
N GLU A 289 5.98 2.76 -25.52
CA GLU A 289 6.45 1.41 -25.86
C GLU A 289 7.97 1.32 -25.87
N SER A 290 8.63 2.30 -26.50
CA SER A 290 10.10 2.37 -26.56
C SER A 290 10.71 2.46 -25.15
N ARG A 291 10.17 3.33 -24.29
CA ARG A 291 10.67 3.47 -22.90
C ARG A 291 10.43 2.23 -22.06
N MET A 292 9.25 1.65 -22.14
CA MET A 292 8.92 0.46 -21.36
C MET A 292 9.79 -0.72 -21.75
N LYS A 293 9.94 -0.99 -23.06
CA LYS A 293 10.82 -2.06 -23.53
C LYS A 293 12.26 -1.81 -23.11
N LYS A 294 12.78 -0.59 -23.29
CA LYS A 294 14.14 -0.23 -22.86
C LYS A 294 14.38 -0.42 -21.37
N ALA A 295 13.40 -0.10 -20.52
CA ALA A 295 13.57 -0.11 -19.07
C ALA A 295 13.28 -1.47 -18.42
N LEU A 296 12.34 -2.23 -18.97
CA LEU A 296 11.73 -3.37 -18.27
C LEU A 296 11.87 -4.71 -19.00
N ALA A 297 12.20 -4.73 -20.30
CA ALA A 297 12.20 -5.97 -21.08
C ALA A 297 13.24 -7.00 -20.62
N GLN A 298 14.27 -6.57 -19.88
CA GLN A 298 15.24 -7.49 -19.29
C GLN A 298 14.70 -8.34 -18.13
N TYR A 299 13.54 -8.00 -17.56
CA TYR A 299 12.98 -8.72 -16.40
C TYR A 299 11.94 -9.74 -16.85
N PRO A 300 12.04 -11.04 -16.47
CA PRO A 300 11.10 -12.08 -16.91
C PRO A 300 9.62 -11.75 -16.61
N ALA A 301 9.35 -11.16 -15.44
CA ALA A 301 8.01 -10.76 -15.04
C ALA A 301 7.40 -9.62 -15.90
N PHE A 302 8.20 -8.92 -16.72
CA PHE A 302 7.71 -7.91 -17.66
C PHE A 302 6.82 -8.51 -18.74
N THR A 303 7.10 -9.71 -19.24
CA THR A 303 6.29 -10.35 -20.30
C THR A 303 4.83 -10.47 -19.87
N ARG A 304 4.58 -10.79 -18.59
CA ARG A 304 3.23 -10.88 -18.02
C ARG A 304 2.63 -9.51 -17.70
N LEU A 305 3.45 -8.51 -17.41
CA LEU A 305 3.00 -7.13 -17.21
C LEU A 305 2.59 -6.44 -18.52
N TRP A 306 3.27 -6.80 -19.61
CA TRP A 306 3.13 -6.15 -20.92
C TRP A 306 2.04 -6.75 -21.79
N SER A 307 1.82 -8.07 -21.70
CA SER A 307 0.76 -8.79 -22.41
C SER A 307 -0.63 -8.45 -21.87
#